data_AF-A0A427BCB9-F1
#
_entry.id   AF-A0A427BCB9-F1
#
_cell.length_a   1.000
_cell.length_b   1.000
_cell.length_c   1.000
_cell.angle_alpha   90.00
_cell.angle_beta   90.00
_cell.angle_gamma   90.00
#
_symmetry.space_group_name_H-M   'P 1'
#
loop_
_entity.id
_entity.type
_entity.pdbx_description
1 polymer ?
#
loop_
_entity_poly.entity_id
_entity_poly.type
_entity_poly.pdbx_seq_one_letter_code
_entity_poly.pdbx_strand_id
1 'polypeptide(L)' 'MELKLSKASRSLTPSPIQELSHLAQRCGAINLAEGFPDFSAPPHIKSAAVAAINADLNQYRSCPFLGLLFFP' A
#
# COMPACT_ATOMS: atom_id res chain seq x y z
N MET A 1 1.74 28.86 1.09
CA MET A 1 2.98 28.53 0.35
C MET A 1 2.61 27.40 -0.59
N GLU A 2 2.30 27.72 -1.85
CA GLU A 2 1.87 26.71 -2.84
C GLU A 2 3.10 25.88 -3.26
N LEU A 3 3.09 24.58 -2.97
CA LEU A 3 4.19 23.69 -3.32
C LEU A 3 4.18 23.44 -4.83
N LYS A 4 5.18 23.99 -5.53
CA LYS A 4 5.31 23.86 -6.98
C LYS A 4 5.75 22.43 -7.34
N LEU A 5 4.79 21.62 -7.79
CA LEU A 5 5.05 20.26 -8.29
C LEU A 5 6.04 20.26 -9.47
N SER A 6 6.86 19.22 -9.56
CA SER A 6 7.84 19.00 -10.65
C SER A 6 7.16 18.78 -12.02
N LYS A 7 7.88 18.99 -13.12
CA LYS A 7 7.32 18.76 -14.47
C LYS A 7 6.84 17.32 -14.68
N ALA A 8 7.57 16.33 -14.16
CA ALA A 8 7.24 14.92 -14.29
C ALA A 8 6.01 14.50 -13.46
N SER A 9 5.84 15.07 -12.26
CA SER A 9 4.65 14.77 -11.45
C SER A 9 3.36 15.33 -12.08
N ARG A 10 3.44 16.45 -12.80
CA ARG A 10 2.29 17.04 -13.50
C ARG A 10 1.80 16.23 -14.71
N SER A 11 2.62 15.34 -15.26
CA SER A 11 2.21 14.47 -16.36
C SER A 11 1.53 13.17 -15.88
N LEU A 12 1.51 12.91 -14.57
CA LEU A 12 0.79 11.77 -14.02
C LEU A 12 -0.71 12.05 -14.08
N THR A 13 -1.44 11.13 -14.71
CA THR A 13 -2.90 11.14 -14.76
C THR A 13 -3.45 10.11 -13.79
N PRO A 14 -4.68 10.30 -13.28
CA PRO A 14 -5.36 9.29 -12.48
C PRO A 14 -5.49 7.96 -13.23
N SER A 15 -5.46 6.84 -12.51
CA SER A 15 -5.61 5.52 -13.12
C SER A 15 -7.07 5.26 -13.52
N PRO A 16 -7.36 4.99 -14.81
CA PRO A 16 -8.71 4.64 -15.25
C PRO A 16 -9.27 3.41 -14.54
N ILE A 17 -8.41 2.46 -14.17
CA ILE A 17 -8.80 1.25 -13.43
C ILE A 17 -9.29 1.62 -12.03
N GLN A 18 -8.61 2.55 -11.33
CA GLN A 18 -9.04 3.00 -10.01
C GLN A 18 -10.39 3.72 -10.08
N GLU A 19 -10.58 4.60 -11.08
CA GLU A 19 -11.85 5.31 -11.27
C GLU A 19 -13.01 4.34 -11.56
N LEU A 20 -12.80 3.36 -12.44
CA LEU A 20 -13.79 2.34 -12.78
C LEU A 20 -14.10 1.42 -11.60
N SER A 21 -13.09 1.02 -10.82
CA SER A 21 -13.31 0.25 -9.58
C SER A 21 -14.19 1.01 -8.59
N HIS A 22 -13.92 2.31 -8.39
CA HIS A 22 -14.75 3.15 -7.52
C HIS A 22 -16.18 3.32 -8.06
N LEU A 23 -16.35 3.44 -9.38
CA LEU A 23 -17.67 3.50 -9.98
C LEU A 23 -18.45 2.19 -9.79
N ALA A 24 -17.80 1.05 -10.03
CA ALA A 24 -18.40 -0.27 -9.86
C ALA A 24 -18.88 -0.48 -8.41
N GLN A 25 -18.06 -0.12 -7.42
CA GLN A 25 -18.42 -0.16 -6.01
C GLN A 25 -19.64 0.71 -5.68
N ARG A 26 -19.70 1.95 -6.20
CA ARG A 26 -20.86 2.85 -5.97
C ARG A 26 -22.14 2.34 -6.60
N CYS A 27 -22.04 1.69 -7.76
CA CYS A 27 -23.19 1.19 -8.50
C CYS A 27 -23.57 -0.25 -8.13
N GLY A 28 -22.80 -0.93 -7.27
CA GLY A 28 -22.99 -2.36 -6.99
C GLY A 28 -22.75 -3.26 -8.21
N ALA A 29 -21.93 -2.80 -9.17
CA ALA A 29 -21.61 -3.56 -10.37
C ALA A 29 -20.48 -4.56 -10.11
N ILE A 30 -20.42 -5.62 -10.92
CA ILE A 30 -19.33 -6.61 -10.87
C ILE A 30 -18.05 -5.96 -11.41
N ASN A 31 -17.01 -5.88 -10.57
CA ASN A 31 -15.71 -5.35 -10.95
C ASN A 31 -14.80 -6.47 -11.47
N LEU A 32 -14.52 -6.48 -12.78
CA LEU A 32 -13.60 -7.45 -13.42
C LEU A 32 -12.17 -6.91 -13.61
N ALA A 33 -11.93 -5.64 -13.27
CA ALA A 33 -10.64 -4.99 -13.45
C ALA A 33 -9.77 -5.02 -12.17
N GLU A 34 -10.33 -5.51 -11.06
CA GLU A 34 -9.68 -5.50 -9.76
C GLU A 34 -8.67 -6.64 -9.62
N GLY A 35 -7.43 -6.31 -9.29
CA GLY A 35 -6.32 -7.27 -9.13
C GLY A 35 -6.03 -7.68 -7.69
N PHE A 36 -6.83 -7.24 -6.71
CA PHE A 36 -6.64 -7.62 -5.30
C PHE A 36 -7.57 -8.78 -4.91
N PRO A 37 -7.19 -9.61 -3.92
CA PRO A 37 -7.97 -10.79 -3.53
C PRO A 37 -9.32 -10.43 -2.90
N ASP A 38 -10.35 -11.20 -3.24
CA ASP A 38 -11.72 -11.12 -2.72
C ASP A 38 -11.93 -11.89 -1.40
N PHE A 39 -10.90 -12.61 -0.94
CA PHE A 39 -10.94 -13.41 0.28
C PHE A 39 -10.25 -12.73 1.47
N SER A 40 -10.70 -13.08 2.66
CA SER A 40 -10.06 -12.67 3.91
C SER A 40 -8.63 -13.20 4.04
N ALA A 41 -7.72 -12.38 4.56
CA ALA A 41 -6.39 -12.84 4.92
C ALA A 41 -6.42 -14.09 5.82
N PRO A 42 -5.53 -15.08 5.61
CA PRO A 42 -5.45 -16.28 6.43
C PRO A 42 -5.33 -16.00 7.94
N PRO A 43 -5.91 -16.85 8.81
CA PRO A 43 -5.93 -16.60 10.26
C PRO A 43 -4.54 -16.43 10.89
N HIS A 44 -3.55 -17.20 10.45
CA HIS A 44 -2.20 -17.13 10.99
C HIS A 44 -1.53 -15.76 10.76
N ILE A 45 -1.80 -15.12 9.61
CA ILE A 45 -1.30 -13.76 9.31
C ILE A 45 -1.95 -12.74 10.24
N LYS A 46 -3.27 -12.86 10.46
CA LYS A 46 -4.02 -11.99 11.38
C LYS A 46 -3.48 -12.13 12.81
N SER A 47 -3.25 -13.35 13.28
CA SER A 47 -2.69 -13.60 14.61
C SER A 47 -1.26 -13.08 14.76
N ALA A 48 -0.41 -13.22 13.73
CA ALA A 48 0.96 -12.70 13.75
C ALA A 48 0.97 -11.16 13.84
N ALA A 49 0.08 -10.48 13.11
CA ALA A 49 -0.07 -9.03 13.19
C ALA A 49 -0.50 -8.57 14.60
N VAL A 50 -1.48 -9.25 15.21
CA VAL A 50 -1.93 -8.97 16.59
C VAL A 50 -0.79 -9.17 17.60
N ALA A 51 -0.03 -10.26 17.47
CA ALA A 51 1.11 -10.53 18.35
C ALA A 51 2.19 -9.45 18.23
N ALA A 52 2.48 -8.96 17.02
CA ALA A 52 3.45 -7.89 16.80
C ALA A 52 3.01 -6.56 17.44
N ILE A 53 1.72 -6.23 17.36
CA ILE A 53 1.15 -5.05 18.02
C ILE A 53 1.26 -5.18 19.54
N ASN A 54 0.84 -6.33 20.10
CA ASN A 54 0.89 -6.58 21.55
C ASN A 54 2.31 -6.64 22.12
N ALA A 55 3.31 -6.94 21.30
CA ALA A 55 4.72 -6.94 21.66
C ALA A 55 5.39 -5.56 21.49
N ASP A 56 4.60 -4.49 21.24
CA ASP A 56 5.07 -3.11 21.03
C ASP A 56 6.17 -3.00 19.97
N LEU A 57 6.12 -3.82 18.90
CA LEU A 57 7.04 -3.76 17.76
C LEU A 57 6.74 -2.58 16.83
N ASN A 58 6.73 -1.36 17.39
CA ASN A 58 6.38 -0.10 16.72
C ASN A 58 7.58 0.76 16.32
N GLN A 59 8.81 0.25 16.51
CA GLN A 59 10.03 0.96 16.18
C GLN A 59 10.39 0.85 14.70
N TYR A 60 11.09 1.87 14.20
CA TYR A 60 11.60 1.89 12.84
C TYR A 60 12.40 0.61 12.55
N ARG A 61 12.05 -0.04 11.44
CA ARG A 61 12.85 -1.15 10.96
C ARG A 61 14.18 -0.60 10.43
N SER A 62 15.29 -1.20 10.83
CA SER A 62 16.56 -0.92 10.19
C SER A 62 16.47 -1.29 8.71
N CYS A 63 16.89 -0.39 7.82
CA CYS A 63 17.08 -0.74 6.41
C CYS A 63 18.28 -1.70 6.34
N PRO A 64 18.07 -2.99 6.05
CA PRO A 64 19.16 -3.97 6.14
C PRO A 64 20.28 -3.69 5.12
N PHE A 65 19.96 -2.95 4.04
CA PHE A 65 20.90 -2.67 2.97
C PHE A 65 21.86 -1.51 3.25
N LEU A 66 21.56 -0.64 4.23
CA LEU A 66 22.43 0.49 4.56
C LEU A 66 23.63 0.09 5.44
N GLY A 67 23.56 -1.07 6.09
CA GLY A 67 24.63 -1.57 6.98
C GLY A 67 25.86 -2.14 6.26
N LEU A 68 25.75 -2.50 4.98
CA LEU A 68 26.86 -3.03 4.18
C LEU A 68 27.76 -1.94 3.58
N LEU A 69 27.36 -0.67 3.63
CA LEU A 69 28.15 0.48 3.15
C LEU A 69 28.96 1.17 4.27
N PHE A 70 28.87 0.68 5.51
CA PHE A 70 29.53 1.25 6.69
C PHE A 70 30.34 0.23 7.50
N PHE A 71 30.83 -0.84 6.86
CA PHE A 71 31.95 -1.63 7.39
C PHE A 71 33.22 -1.23 6.64
N PRO A 72 34.30 -0.78 7.32
CA PRO A 72 35.61 -0.61 6.68
C PRO A 72 36.19 -1.95 6.22
#